data_AF-A0A932UZ68-F1
#
_entry.id   AF-A0A932UZ68-F1
#
_cell.length_a   1.000
_cell.length_b   1.000
_cell.length_c   1.000
_cell.angle_alpha   90.00
_cell.angle_beta   90.00
_cell.angle_gamma   90.00
#
_symmetry.space_group_name_H-M   'P 1'
#
loop_
_entity.id
_entity.type
_entity.pdbx_description
1 polymer ?
#
loop_
_entity_poly.entity_id
_entity_poly.type
_entity_poly.pdbx_seq_one_letter_code
_entity_poly.pdbx_strand_id
1 'polypeptide(L)'
;MDSRHTLDKLADALDAWLRRGIGVFAWLGLVLIVAIITQIVLRYAFGEGRVWLEELQWHLYGVGILTGLGYTTLVDGHVRVDLVHERVSERIRAWVEVLGTVLLLWPFIYAVFAHSLPFFVESYALGEDSDAPAGLPYRWIIKGFIPFGFALLALTTLPRVLRGLNVLLHPYRP
;
A
#
# COMPACT_ATOMS: atom_id res chain seq x y z
N MET A 1 34.83 -3.33 -8.18
CA MET A 1 33.62 -4.12 -7.96
C MET A 1 32.45 -3.18 -8.18
N ASP A 2 31.77 -3.34 -9.30
CA ASP A 2 30.95 -2.32 -9.96
C ASP A 2 29.76 -1.87 -9.10
N SER A 3 29.77 -0.61 -8.65
CA SER A 3 28.72 -0.02 -7.80
C SER A 3 27.33 -0.09 -8.44
N ARG A 4 27.26 -0.14 -9.78
CA ARG A 4 26.03 -0.33 -10.57
C ARG A 4 25.30 -1.61 -10.19
N HIS A 5 26.03 -2.72 -10.21
CA HIS A 5 25.46 -4.04 -9.91
C HIS A 5 25.01 -4.18 -8.46
N THR A 6 25.54 -3.39 -7.52
CA THR A 6 25.16 -3.48 -6.10
C THR A 6 23.81 -2.82 -5.83
N LEU A 7 23.53 -1.66 -6.44
CA LEU A 7 22.27 -0.94 -6.25
C LEU A 7 21.08 -1.67 -6.85
N ASP A 8 21.23 -2.20 -8.07
CA ASP A 8 20.16 -2.92 -8.75
C ASP A 8 19.85 -4.25 -8.03
N LYS A 9 20.88 -5.00 -7.61
CA LYS A 9 20.68 -6.23 -6.83
C LYS A 9 19.98 -5.98 -5.49
N LEU A 10 20.31 -4.87 -4.82
CA LEU A 10 19.64 -4.48 -3.58
C LEU A 10 18.16 -4.14 -3.85
N ALA A 11 17.88 -3.36 -4.90
CA ALA A 11 16.53 -2.99 -5.29
C ALA A 11 15.69 -4.23 -5.65
N ASP A 12 16.25 -5.17 -6.41
CA ASP A 12 15.57 -6.41 -6.80
C ASP A 12 15.29 -7.34 -5.62
N ALA A 13 16.25 -7.45 -4.68
CA ALA A 13 16.07 -8.23 -3.46
C ALA A 13 14.96 -7.63 -2.58
N LEU A 14 14.95 -6.31 -2.43
CA LEU A 14 13.93 -5.59 -1.67
C LEU A 14 12.54 -5.73 -2.31
N ASP A 15 12.44 -5.51 -3.63
CA ASP A 15 11.20 -5.72 -4.38
C ASP A 15 10.67 -7.14 -4.22
N ALA A 16 11.52 -8.16 -4.37
CA ALA A 16 11.11 -9.55 -4.26
C ALA A 16 10.61 -9.89 -2.84
N TRP A 17 11.27 -9.36 -1.82
CA TRP A 17 10.84 -9.56 -0.43
C TRP A 17 9.50 -8.87 -0.15
N LEU A 18 9.36 -7.60 -0.54
CA LEU A 18 8.12 -6.84 -0.38
C LEU A 18 6.97 -7.49 -1.17
N ARG A 19 7.20 -7.90 -2.43
CA ARG A 19 6.17 -8.52 -3.27
C ARG A 19 5.63 -9.81 -2.67
N ARG A 20 6.49 -10.64 -2.06
CA ARG A 20 6.06 -11.85 -1.36
C ARG A 20 5.26 -11.51 -0.10
N GLY A 21 5.75 -10.58 0.72
CA GLY A 21 5.07 -10.17 1.96
C GLY A 21 3.68 -9.58 1.69
N ILE A 22 3.60 -8.65 0.74
CA ILE A 22 2.34 -8.00 0.36
C ILE A 22 1.40 -8.98 -0.34
N GLY A 23 1.94 -9.91 -1.14
CA GLY A 23 1.17 -10.93 -1.84
C GLY A 23 0.32 -11.82 -0.92
N VAL A 24 0.69 -11.97 0.35
CA VAL A 24 -0.12 -12.69 1.35
C VAL A 24 -1.46 -11.98 1.60
N PHE A 25 -1.48 -10.65 1.58
CA PHE A 25 -2.72 -9.87 1.79
C PHE A 25 -3.71 -10.00 0.63
N ALA A 26 -3.29 -10.46 -0.55
CA ALA A 26 -4.21 -10.72 -1.67
C ALA A 26 -5.29 -11.75 -1.31
N TRP A 27 -5.00 -12.69 -0.40
CA TRP A 27 -5.97 -13.67 0.09
C TRP A 27 -7.12 -13.04 0.88
N LEU A 28 -6.95 -11.82 1.42
CA LEU A 28 -8.05 -11.09 2.06
C LEU A 28 -9.18 -10.79 1.09
N GLY A 29 -8.90 -10.67 -0.21
CA GLY A 29 -9.93 -10.53 -1.23
C GLY A 29 -10.87 -11.75 -1.29
N LEU A 30 -10.31 -12.96 -1.17
CA LEU A 30 -11.11 -14.18 -1.10
C LEU A 30 -11.98 -14.20 0.17
N VAL A 31 -11.40 -13.83 1.32
CA VAL A 31 -12.14 -13.72 2.59
C VAL A 31 -13.25 -12.69 2.50
N LEU A 32 -13.00 -11.54 1.86
CA LEU A 32 -13.99 -10.49 1.62
C LEU A 32 -15.15 -11.00 0.77
N ILE A 33 -14.87 -11.72 -0.33
CA ILE A 33 -15.91 -12.32 -1.17
C ILE A 33 -16.79 -13.29 -0.36
N VAL A 34 -16.18 -14.16 0.44
CA VAL A 34 -16.93 -15.09 1.31
C VAL A 34 -17.78 -14.33 2.33
N ALA A 35 -17.25 -13.26 2.94
CA ALA A 35 -17.99 -12.43 3.89
C ALA A 35 -19.19 -11.73 3.24
N ILE A 36 -19.02 -11.19 2.02
CA ILE A 36 -20.10 -10.56 1.25
C ILE A 36 -21.19 -11.58 0.91
N ILE A 37 -20.82 -12.75 0.35
CA ILE A 37 -21.78 -13.80 0.00
C ILE A 37 -22.55 -14.25 1.24
N THR A 38 -21.84 -14.47 2.35
CA THR A 38 -22.46 -14.88 3.61
C THR A 38 -23.47 -13.83 4.09
N GLN A 39 -23.11 -12.55 4.05
CA GLN A 39 -24.02 -11.47 4.44
C GLN A 39 -25.25 -11.38 3.54
N ILE A 40 -25.07 -11.50 2.22
CA ILE A 40 -26.17 -11.49 1.25
C ILE A 40 -27.12 -12.67 1.54
N VAL A 41 -26.61 -13.88 1.73
CA VAL A 41 -27.43 -15.06 2.04
C VAL A 41 -28.19 -14.84 3.35
N LEU A 42 -27.52 -14.41 4.43
CA LEU A 42 -28.17 -14.14 5.71
C LEU A 42 -29.28 -13.07 5.60
N ARG A 43 -28.99 -11.97 4.91
CA ARG A 43 -29.91 -10.85 4.74
C ARG A 43 -31.13 -11.20 3.89
N TYR A 44 -30.94 -11.90 2.76
CA TYR A 44 -32.01 -12.12 1.80
C TYR A 44 -32.71 -13.47 1.93
N ALA A 45 -32.01 -14.53 2.33
CA ALA A 45 -32.62 -15.85 2.50
C ALA A 45 -33.20 -16.03 3.91
N PHE A 46 -32.58 -15.44 4.94
CA PHE A 46 -32.98 -15.59 6.34
C PHE A 46 -33.56 -14.30 6.96
N GLY A 47 -33.50 -13.17 6.27
CA GLY A 47 -34.02 -11.89 6.77
C GLY A 47 -33.19 -11.26 7.90
N GLU A 48 -32.00 -11.80 8.21
CA GLU A 48 -31.18 -11.41 9.37
C GLU A 48 -29.74 -11.05 8.96
N GLY A 49 -29.52 -9.83 8.45
CA GLY A 49 -28.16 -9.31 8.24
C GLY A 49 -27.41 -9.11 9.56
N ARG A 50 -26.09 -9.35 9.59
CA ARG A 50 -25.26 -9.18 10.79
C ARG A 50 -24.40 -7.92 10.69
N VAL A 51 -24.48 -7.02 11.67
CA VAL A 51 -23.72 -5.75 11.70
C VAL A 51 -22.21 -6.00 11.64
N TRP A 52 -21.69 -6.92 12.46
CA TRP A 52 -20.26 -7.25 12.46
C TRP A 52 -19.75 -7.78 11.11
N LEU A 53 -20.58 -8.49 10.30
CA LEU A 53 -20.18 -8.94 8.96
C LEU A 53 -20.06 -7.77 8.00
N GLU A 54 -20.96 -6.81 8.09
CA GLU A 54 -20.88 -5.55 7.35
C GLU A 54 -19.61 -4.78 7.71
N GLU A 55 -19.30 -4.73 9.00
CA GLU A 55 -18.09 -4.05 9.44
C GLU A 55 -16.82 -4.76 8.98
N LEU A 56 -16.80 -6.08 9.07
CA LEU A 56 -15.70 -6.89 8.58
C LEU A 56 -15.42 -6.64 7.09
N GLN A 57 -16.47 -6.47 6.28
CA GLN A 57 -16.31 -6.22 4.85
C GLN A 57 -15.55 -4.92 4.57
N TRP A 58 -15.96 -3.80 5.17
CA TRP A 58 -15.24 -2.54 4.92
C TRP A 58 -13.87 -2.50 5.60
N HIS A 59 -13.65 -3.24 6.69
CA HIS A 59 -12.31 -3.45 7.26
C HIS A 59 -11.41 -4.18 6.26
N LEU A 60 -11.84 -5.34 5.75
CA LEU A 60 -11.09 -6.13 4.77
C LEU A 60 -10.83 -5.33 3.48
N TYR A 61 -11.81 -4.57 3.02
CA TYR A 61 -11.65 -3.68 1.87
C TYR A 61 -10.60 -2.60 2.13
N GLY A 62 -10.64 -1.94 3.29
CA GLY A 62 -9.65 -0.95 3.70
C GLY A 62 -8.24 -1.51 3.78
N VAL A 63 -8.04 -2.67 4.41
CA VAL A 63 -6.75 -3.36 4.46
C VAL A 63 -6.27 -3.72 3.05
N GLY A 64 -7.17 -4.22 2.20
CA GLY A 64 -6.89 -4.55 0.81
C GLY A 64 -6.39 -3.34 0.02
N ILE A 65 -7.02 -2.16 0.17
CA ILE A 65 -6.55 -0.93 -0.46
C ILE A 65 -5.18 -0.52 0.07
N LEU A 66 -5.02 -0.45 1.40
CA LEU A 66 -3.80 0.04 2.03
C LEU A 66 -2.57 -0.79 1.65
N THR A 67 -2.73 -2.12 1.58
CA THR A 67 -1.67 -3.03 1.12
C THR A 67 -1.54 -3.03 -0.41
N GLY A 68 -2.66 -2.89 -1.12
CA GLY A 68 -2.73 -2.79 -2.58
C GLY A 68 -2.02 -1.56 -3.15
N LEU A 69 -2.00 -0.43 -2.43
CA LEU A 69 -1.22 0.76 -2.81
C LEU A 69 0.28 0.42 -2.92
N GLY A 70 0.83 -0.28 -1.94
CA GLY A 70 2.20 -0.77 -1.98
C GLY A 70 2.43 -1.77 -3.11
N TYR A 71 1.54 -2.75 -3.27
CA TYR A 71 1.67 -3.75 -4.35
C TYR A 71 1.66 -3.12 -5.75
N THR A 72 0.72 -2.20 -5.98
CA THR A 72 0.57 -1.47 -7.25
C THR A 72 1.81 -0.63 -7.54
N THR A 73 2.48 -0.10 -6.49
CA THR A 73 3.77 0.58 -6.61
C THR A 73 4.88 -0.40 -7.03
N LEU A 74 4.91 -1.64 -6.55
CA LEU A 74 5.94 -2.60 -6.97
C LEU A 74 5.81 -3.05 -8.43
N VAL A 75 4.58 -3.19 -8.93
CA VAL A 75 4.32 -3.67 -10.31
C VAL A 75 4.17 -2.55 -11.34
N ASP A 76 4.41 -1.32 -10.92
CA ASP A 76 4.22 -0.11 -11.73
C ASP A 76 2.83 0.03 -12.36
N GLY A 77 1.80 -0.37 -11.62
CA GLY A 77 0.40 -0.38 -12.10
C GLY A 77 -0.35 0.93 -11.89
N HIS A 78 0.30 1.99 -11.40
CA HIS A 78 -0.34 3.30 -11.28
C HIS A 78 -0.50 3.90 -12.67
N VAL A 79 -1.68 4.44 -12.97
CA VAL A 79 -1.95 5.09 -14.26
C VAL A 79 -0.98 6.27 -14.42
N ARG A 80 -0.06 6.14 -15.38
CA ARG A 80 0.88 7.18 -15.78
C ARG A 80 0.38 7.82 -17.06
N VAL A 81 0.76 9.08 -17.29
CA VAL A 81 0.54 9.72 -18.59
C VAL A 81 1.63 9.23 -19.54
N ASP A 82 1.36 8.11 -20.20
CA ASP A 82 2.33 7.39 -21.03
C ASP A 82 2.78 8.19 -22.27
N LEU A 83 1.90 9.07 -22.78
CA LEU A 83 2.16 9.95 -23.92
C LEU A 83 3.36 10.90 -23.74
N VAL A 84 3.66 11.27 -22.48
CA VAL A 84 4.82 12.11 -22.14
C VAL A 84 6.06 11.24 -21.94
N HIS A 85 5.91 10.02 -21.42
CA HIS A 85 7.02 9.13 -21.12
C HIS A 85 7.74 8.64 -22.38
N GLU A 86 7.03 8.37 -23.47
CA GLU A 86 7.64 7.87 -24.72
C GLU A 86 8.52 8.89 -25.44
N ARG A 87 8.34 10.20 -25.16
CA ARG A 87 9.01 11.30 -25.88
C ARG A 87 10.21 11.90 -25.14
N VAL A 88 10.45 11.49 -23.89
CA VAL A 88 11.52 12.03 -23.05
C VAL A 88 12.69 11.06 -22.93
N SER A 89 13.91 11.60 -22.79
CA SER A 89 15.11 10.79 -22.59
C SER A 89 15.05 10.03 -21.26
N GLU A 90 15.75 8.90 -21.19
CA GLU A 90 15.84 8.05 -19.99
C GLU A 90 16.27 8.84 -18.75
N ARG A 91 17.17 9.81 -18.93
CA ARG A 91 17.66 10.69 -17.86
C ARG A 91 16.58 11.63 -17.32
N ILE A 92 15.76 12.21 -18.20
CA ILE A 92 14.64 13.08 -17.78
C ILE A 92 13.61 12.23 -17.03
N ARG A 93 13.30 11.03 -17.54
CA ARG A 93 12.39 10.09 -16.87
C ARG A 93 12.88 9.74 -15.46
N ALA A 94 14.16 9.44 -15.30
CA ALA A 94 14.76 9.16 -13.99
C ALA A 94 14.67 10.36 -13.04
N TRP A 95 14.91 11.59 -13.52
CA TRP A 95 14.73 12.79 -12.71
C TRP A 95 13.28 12.97 -12.25
N VAL A 96 12.31 12.80 -13.16
CA VAL A 96 10.88 12.92 -12.84
C VAL A 96 10.46 11.87 -11.81
N GLU A 97 10.89 10.63 -11.96
CA GLU A 97 10.59 9.55 -11.00
C GLU A 97 11.17 9.87 -9.61
N VAL A 98 12.47 10.22 -9.54
CA VAL A 98 13.15 10.48 -8.27
C VAL A 98 12.59 11.73 -7.59
N LEU A 99 12.49 12.85 -8.31
CA LEU A 99 12.00 14.10 -7.72
C LEU A 99 10.51 14.02 -7.39
N GLY A 100 9.69 13.42 -8.25
CA GLY A 100 8.28 13.20 -7.96
C GLY A 100 8.08 12.32 -6.73
N THR A 101 8.88 11.27 -6.59
CA THR A 101 8.82 10.40 -5.40
C THR A 101 9.27 11.15 -4.14
N VAL A 102 10.43 11.83 -4.18
CA VAL A 102 11.04 12.44 -3.00
C VAL A 102 10.34 13.74 -2.59
N LEU A 103 9.85 14.55 -3.52
CA LEU A 103 9.27 15.87 -3.24
C LEU A 103 7.75 15.88 -3.13
N LEU A 104 7.06 14.88 -3.70
CA LEU A 104 5.60 14.82 -3.64
C LEU A 104 5.13 13.60 -2.84
N LEU A 105 5.55 12.40 -3.23
CA LEU A 105 5.04 11.17 -2.64
C LEU A 105 5.53 10.96 -1.20
N TRP A 106 6.82 11.14 -0.92
CA TRP A 106 7.37 10.97 0.44
C TRP A 106 6.82 11.96 1.46
N PRO A 107 6.69 13.27 1.15
CA PRO A 107 6.04 14.21 2.07
C PRO A 107 4.58 13.86 2.34
N PHE A 108 3.84 13.40 1.32
CA PHE A 108 2.49 12.90 1.51
C PHE A 108 2.45 11.66 2.41
N ILE A 109 3.31 10.67 2.15
CA ILE A 109 3.40 9.47 2.98
C ILE A 109 3.75 9.83 4.42
N TYR A 110 4.72 10.71 4.62
CA TYR A 110 5.14 11.18 5.94
C TYR A 110 3.98 11.88 6.66
N ALA A 111 3.26 12.78 6.01
CA ALA A 111 2.13 13.50 6.62
C ALA A 111 1.05 12.51 7.09
N VAL A 112 0.66 11.55 6.25
CA VAL A 112 -0.35 10.56 6.64
C VAL A 112 0.18 9.64 7.74
N PHE A 113 1.42 9.17 7.65
CA PHE A 113 2.02 8.32 8.69
C PHE A 113 2.11 9.03 10.05
N ALA A 114 2.59 10.27 10.06
CA ALA A 114 2.77 11.07 11.26
C ALA A 114 1.45 11.36 12.00
N HIS A 115 0.34 11.50 11.28
CA HIS A 115 -0.98 11.69 11.89
C HIS A 115 -1.71 10.39 12.21
N SER A 116 -1.56 9.35 11.37
CA SER A 116 -2.26 8.08 11.56
C SER A 116 -1.67 7.23 12.69
N LEU A 117 -0.36 7.36 12.98
CA LEU A 117 0.26 6.61 14.07
C LEU A 117 -0.26 7.02 15.45
N PRO A 118 -0.29 8.32 15.85
CA PRO A 118 -0.93 8.73 17.10
C PRO A 118 -2.41 8.35 17.17
N PHE A 119 -3.14 8.50 16.06
CA PHE A 119 -4.55 8.12 15.96
C PHE A 119 -4.79 6.63 16.25
N PHE A 120 -3.91 5.76 15.75
CA PHE A 120 -3.92 4.34 16.09
C PHE A 120 -3.57 4.08 17.56
N VAL A 121 -2.50 4.71 18.07
CA VAL A 121 -2.02 4.48 19.44
C VAL A 121 -3.07 4.89 20.47
N GLU A 122 -3.74 6.02 20.27
CA GLU A 122 -4.82 6.48 21.13
C GLU A 122 -6.00 5.49 21.11
N SER A 123 -6.44 5.07 19.93
CA SER A 123 -7.51 4.08 19.76
C SER A 123 -7.19 2.74 20.43
N TYR A 124 -5.94 2.29 20.31
CA TYR A 124 -5.45 1.07 20.95
C TYR A 124 -5.44 1.21 22.48
N ALA A 125 -4.95 2.34 23.01
CA ALA A 125 -4.90 2.61 24.44
C ALA A 125 -6.30 2.68 25.08
N LEU A 126 -7.28 3.18 24.33
CA LEU A 126 -8.69 3.24 24.76
C LEU A 126 -9.42 1.90 24.59
N GLY A 127 -8.82 0.92 23.92
CA GLY A 127 -9.49 -0.33 23.59
C GLY A 127 -10.74 -0.10 22.74
N GLU A 128 -10.66 0.81 21.76
CA GLU A 128 -11.83 1.27 21.01
C GLU A 128 -12.55 0.13 20.29
N ASP A 129 -13.88 0.12 20.42
CA ASP A 129 -14.80 -0.82 19.79
C ASP A 129 -15.73 -0.08 18.82
N SER A 130 -16.54 -0.83 18.07
CA SER A 130 -17.56 -0.25 17.22
C SER A 130 -18.70 0.40 18.04
N ASP A 131 -19.11 1.60 17.63
CA ASP A 131 -20.30 2.29 18.17
C ASP A 131 -21.61 1.57 17.82
N ALA A 132 -21.59 0.69 16.83
CA ALA A 132 -22.77 -0.02 16.39
C ALA A 132 -23.15 -1.15 17.36
N PRO A 133 -24.43 -1.32 17.73
CA PRO A 133 -24.88 -2.48 18.47
C PRO A 133 -24.50 -3.78 17.74
N ALA A 134 -23.77 -4.68 18.41
CA ALA A 134 -23.20 -5.90 17.83
C ALA A 134 -22.24 -5.67 16.65
N GLY A 135 -21.56 -4.53 16.63
CA GLY A 135 -20.43 -4.24 15.74
C GLY A 135 -19.17 -5.03 16.12
N LEU A 136 -18.12 -4.88 15.31
CA LEU A 136 -16.84 -5.54 15.56
C LEU A 136 -16.14 -4.95 16.79
N PRO A 137 -15.58 -5.81 17.66
CA PRO A 137 -14.65 -5.34 18.67
C PRO A 137 -13.30 -4.96 18.03
N TYR A 138 -12.48 -4.23 18.77
CA TYR A 138 -11.09 -3.89 18.41
C TYR A 138 -10.98 -3.04 17.15
N ARG A 139 -11.73 -1.93 17.10
CA ARG A 139 -11.73 -0.97 15.99
C ARG A 139 -10.36 -0.32 15.75
N TRP A 140 -9.48 -0.36 16.74
CA TRP A 140 -8.09 0.03 16.60
C TRP A 140 -7.31 -0.79 15.56
N ILE A 141 -7.74 -2.03 15.22
CA ILE A 141 -7.04 -2.87 14.23
C ILE A 141 -6.98 -2.18 12.86
N ILE A 142 -8.14 -1.74 12.33
CA ILE A 142 -8.17 -1.07 11.01
C ILE A 142 -7.44 0.28 11.05
N LYS A 143 -7.50 1.00 12.18
CA LYS A 143 -6.74 2.24 12.34
C LYS A 143 -5.23 1.98 12.31
N GLY A 144 -4.77 0.88 12.89
CA GLY A 144 -3.37 0.45 12.84
C GLY A 144 -2.90 0.05 11.45
N PHE A 145 -3.80 -0.42 10.58
CA PHE A 145 -3.48 -0.68 9.19
C PHE A 145 -3.16 0.58 8.38
N ILE A 146 -3.62 1.77 8.81
CA ILE A 146 -3.31 3.04 8.13
C ILE A 146 -1.80 3.34 8.19
N PRO A 147 -1.16 3.52 9.38
CA PRO A 147 0.28 3.77 9.43
C PRO A 147 1.07 2.58 8.87
N PHE A 148 0.61 1.34 9.04
CA PHE A 148 1.24 0.16 8.44
C PHE A 148 1.25 0.23 6.90
N GLY A 149 0.12 0.54 6.26
CA GLY A 149 0.00 0.65 4.82
C GLY A 149 0.88 1.77 4.24
N PHE A 150 0.96 2.91 4.93
CA PHE A 150 1.82 4.01 4.52
C PHE A 150 3.31 3.76 4.76
N ALA A 151 3.69 3.07 5.84
CA ALA A 151 5.06 2.59 6.03
C ALA A 151 5.44 1.58 4.94
N LEU A 152 4.53 0.66 4.61
CA LEU A 152 4.72 -0.29 3.52
C LEU A 152 4.87 0.43 2.17
N LEU A 153 4.02 1.42 1.89
CA LEU A 153 4.13 2.25 0.69
C LEU A 153 5.49 2.96 0.60
N ALA A 154 5.98 3.55 1.69
CA ALA A 154 7.33 4.13 1.74
C ALA A 154 8.39 3.11 1.33
N LEU A 155 8.35 1.90 1.91
CA LEU A 155 9.31 0.84 1.58
C LEU A 155 9.25 0.43 0.10
N THR A 156 8.06 0.34 -0.49
CA THR A 156 7.88 -0.02 -1.91
C THR A 156 8.37 1.05 -2.89
N THR A 157 8.53 2.29 -2.43
CA THR A 157 9.10 3.36 -3.27
C THR A 157 10.64 3.38 -3.27
N LEU A 158 11.29 2.74 -2.29
CA LEU A 158 12.77 2.73 -2.20
C LEU A 158 13.43 2.11 -3.44
N PRO A 159 13.02 0.92 -3.94
CA PRO A 159 13.60 0.33 -5.16
C PRO A 159 13.48 1.24 -6.39
N ARG A 160 12.38 1.98 -6.51
CA ARG A 160 12.17 2.95 -7.60
C ARG A 160 13.18 4.10 -7.55
N VAL A 161 13.37 4.68 -6.36
CA VAL A 161 14.34 5.76 -6.16
C VAL A 161 15.76 5.26 -6.39
N LEU A 162 16.11 4.07 -5.90
CA LEU A 162 17.44 3.47 -6.09
C LEU A 162 17.76 3.28 -7.57
N ARG A 163 16.83 2.73 -8.36
CA ARG A 163 16.99 2.56 -9.82
C ARG A 163 17.10 3.90 -10.54
N GLY A 164 16.26 4.87 -10.18
CA GLY A 164 16.32 6.22 -10.74
C GLY A 164 17.68 6.89 -10.46
N LEU A 165 18.19 6.77 -9.24
CA LEU A 165 19.52 7.27 -8.88
C LEU A 165 20.64 6.54 -9.64
N ASN A 166 20.54 5.23 -9.83
CA ASN A 166 21.51 4.46 -10.61
C ASN A 166 21.62 5.01 -12.05
N VAL A 167 20.50 5.26 -12.73
CA VAL A 167 20.46 5.87 -14.08
C VAL A 167 21.11 7.27 -14.09
N LEU A 168 20.87 8.08 -13.05
CA LEU A 168 21.39 9.45 -12.98
C LEU A 168 22.90 9.53 -12.68
N LEU A 169 23.41 8.62 -11.84
CA LEU A 169 24.83 8.54 -11.45
C LEU A 169 25.68 7.87 -12.52
N HIS A 170 25.08 7.01 -13.32
CA HIS A 170 25.75 6.21 -14.34
C HIS A 170 25.12 6.42 -15.73
N PRO A 171 25.10 7.67 -16.23
CA PRO A 171 24.49 7.97 -17.52
C PRO A 171 25.16 7.16 -18.63
N TYR A 172 24.34 6.46 -19.42
CA TYR A 172 24.77 5.77 -20.63
C TYR A 172 25.47 6.77 -21.56
N ARG A 173 26.74 6.51 -21.88
CA ARG A 173 27.41 7.13 -23.03
C ARG A 173 27.27 6.13 -24.18
N PRO A 174 26.62 6.51 -25.30
CA PRO A 174 26.59 5.65 -26.49
C PRO A 174 27.98 5.38 -27.04
#